data_AF-A0A535BN64-F1
#
_entry.id   AF-A0A535BN64-F1
#
_cell.length_a   1.000
_cell.length_b   1.000
_cell.length_c   1.000
_cell.angle_alpha   90.00
_cell.angle_beta   90.00
_cell.angle_gamma   90.00
#
_symmetry.space_group_name_H-M   'P 1'
#
loop_
_entity.id
_entity.type
_entity.pdbx_description
1 polymer ?
#
loop_
_entity_poly.entity_id
_entity_poly.type
_entity_poly.pdbx_seq_one_letter_code
_entity_poly.pdbx_strand_id
1 'polypeptide(L)'
;MQCFHCGRQVRETTHRQKSYHVEYYRLHTGNTEWDFFINPRQDALPHRYLKLTQPIDIFTCVGCYARPDIRQRLDDDVKGRRSLLDLSAEGDREAHRDSKADGRWTTKRNTD
;
A
#
# COMPACT_ATOMS: atom_id res chain seq x y z
N MET A 1 7.20 11.92 7.17
CA MET A 1 6.72 10.72 6.45
C MET A 1 5.88 9.89 7.41
N GLN A 2 4.86 9.19 6.90
CA GLN A 2 3.97 8.34 7.72
C GLN A 2 3.89 6.94 7.12
N CYS A 3 3.80 5.93 7.98
CA CYS A 3 3.60 4.56 7.56
C CYS A 3 2.25 4.40 6.88
N PHE A 4 2.23 3.88 5.66
CA PHE A 4 1.01 3.64 4.88
C PHE A 4 0.03 2.69 5.59
N HIS A 5 0.55 1.71 6.35
CA HIS A 5 -0.30 0.68 6.95
C HIS A 5 -0.85 1.03 8.34
N CYS A 6 -0.17 1.88 9.11
CA CYS A 6 -0.55 2.15 10.50
C CYS A 6 -0.57 3.64 10.86
N GLY A 7 -0.28 4.55 9.91
CA GLY A 7 -0.26 5.99 10.12
C GLY A 7 0.88 6.52 11.00
N ARG A 8 1.66 5.63 11.65
CA ARG A 8 2.78 6.04 12.51
C ARG A 8 3.77 6.92 11.74
N GLN A 9 4.14 8.05 12.33
CA GLN A 9 5.21 8.88 11.79
C GLN A 9 6.55 8.13 11.82
N VAL A 10 7.27 8.16 10.70
CA VAL A 10 8.60 7.55 10.54
C VAL A 10 9.62 8.60 10.13
N ARG A 11 10.88 8.36 10.50
CA ARG A 11 12.03 9.24 10.23
C ARG A 11 13.05 8.57 9.34
N GLU A 12 13.85 9.39 8.68
CA GLU A 12 14.99 8.93 7.87
C GLU A 12 15.97 8.07 8.68
N THR A 13 16.71 7.23 7.96
CA THR A 13 17.75 6.41 8.57
C THR A 13 18.75 7.29 9.30
N THR A 14 18.92 7.03 10.60
CA THR A 14 19.86 7.77 11.43
C THR A 14 21.17 7.00 11.52
N HIS A 15 22.25 7.56 11.00
CA HIS A 15 23.60 7.01 11.11
C HIS A 15 24.27 7.49 12.40
N ARG A 16 24.89 6.57 13.14
CA ARG A 16 25.76 6.82 14.30
C ARG A 16 27.15 6.27 14.00
N GLN A 17 28.14 6.64 14.80
CA GLN A 17 29.55 6.28 14.59
C GLN A 17 29.80 4.75 14.42
N LYS A 18 28.98 3.89 15.03
CA LYS A 18 29.10 2.42 14.94
C LYS A 18 27.79 1.69 14.60
N SER A 19 26.73 2.41 14.26
CA SER A 19 25.42 1.80 14.03
C SER A 19 24.55 2.65 13.11
N TYR A 20 23.46 2.07 12.62
CA TYR A 20 22.40 2.82 11.95
C TYR A 20 21.06 2.36 12.50
N HIS A 21 20.06 3.24 12.43
CA HIS A 21 18.69 2.95 12.84
C HIS A 21 17.75 3.24 11.67
N VAL A 22 17.07 2.20 11.18
CA VAL A 22 16.08 2.28 10.11
C VAL A 22 14.69 2.28 10.74
N GLU A 23 13.86 3.26 10.40
CA GLU A 23 12.46 3.28 10.86
C GLU A 23 11.47 2.77 9.81
N TYR A 24 11.84 2.80 8.52
CA TYR A 24 10.95 2.45 7.44
C TYR A 24 11.68 1.94 6.19
N TYR A 25 10.91 1.30 5.30
CA TYR A 25 11.27 0.97 3.93
C TYR A 25 10.42 1.82 2.97
N ARG A 26 11.07 2.47 1.99
CA ARG A 26 10.37 3.10 0.86
C ARG A 26 10.12 2.04 -0.21
N LEU A 27 8.86 1.86 -0.59
CA LEU A 27 8.46 0.90 -1.60
C LEU A 27 7.82 1.64 -2.77
N HIS A 28 8.24 1.26 -3.98
CA HIS A 28 7.66 1.71 -5.23
C HIS A 28 6.52 0.76 -5.61
N THR A 29 5.30 1.25 -5.55
CA THR A 29 4.07 0.52 -5.86
C THR A 29 3.20 1.37 -6.78
N GLY A 30 1.99 0.92 -7.13
CA GLY A 30 1.03 1.66 -7.95
C GLY A 30 0.42 0.82 -9.05
N ASN A 31 -0.20 1.47 -10.04
CA ASN A 31 -0.91 0.77 -11.10
C ASN A 31 0.07 0.04 -12.02
N THR A 32 -0.26 -1.21 -12.31
CA THR A 32 0.57 -2.09 -13.13
C THR A 32 -0.21 -2.64 -14.32
N GLU A 33 0.50 -2.83 -15.42
CA GLU A 33 -0.03 -3.41 -16.66
C GLU A 33 0.92 -4.46 -17.19
N TRP A 34 0.37 -5.52 -17.79
CA TRP A 34 1.19 -6.52 -18.45
C TRP A 34 1.59 -6.05 -19.84
N ASP A 35 2.89 -6.12 -20.13
CA ASP A 35 3.45 -5.73 -21.41
C ASP A 35 4.43 -6.82 -21.90
N PHE A 36 4.82 -6.73 -23.17
CA PHE A 36 5.69 -7.69 -23.82
C PHE A 36 6.94 -7.01 -24.36
N PHE A 37 8.09 -7.55 -24.01
CA PHE A 37 9.34 -7.22 -24.64
C PHE A 37 9.55 -8.16 -25.82
N ILE A 38 9.44 -7.62 -27.04
CA ILE A 38 9.72 -8.34 -28.27
C ILE A 38 11.22 -8.23 -28.54
N ASN A 39 11.93 -9.36 -28.46
CA ASN A 39 13.34 -9.41 -28.77
C ASN A 39 13.53 -9.24 -30.29
N PRO A 40 14.45 -8.38 -30.76
CA PRO A 40 14.70 -8.19 -32.18
C PRO A 40 15.31 -9.42 -32.88
N ARG A 41 15.79 -10.44 -32.13
CA ARG A 41 16.15 -11.74 -32.71
C ARG A 41 14.88 -12.53 -33.07
N GLN A 42 14.75 -12.92 -34.33
CA GLN A 42 13.55 -13.53 -34.90
C GLN A 42 13.09 -14.84 -34.22
N ASP A 43 14.00 -15.57 -33.56
CA ASP A 43 13.69 -16.85 -32.91
C ASP A 43 13.43 -16.75 -31.40
N ALA A 44 13.49 -15.55 -30.81
CA ALA A 44 13.31 -15.39 -29.38
C ALA A 44 11.82 -15.18 -29.04
N LEU A 45 11.31 -15.97 -28.09
CA LEU A 45 9.95 -15.81 -27.58
C LEU A 45 9.77 -14.43 -26.91
N PRO A 46 8.60 -13.78 -27.05
CA PRO A 46 8.30 -12.54 -26.34
C PRO A 46 8.41 -12.73 -24.83
N HIS A 47 9.13 -11.84 -24.15
CA HIS A 47 9.19 -11.86 -22.69
C HIS A 47 8.07 -10.99 -22.12
N ARG A 48 7.16 -11.62 -21.38
CA ARG A 48 6.11 -10.89 -20.67
C ARG A 48 6.67 -10.31 -19.37
N TYR A 49 6.39 -9.04 -19.10
CA TYR A 49 6.79 -8.36 -17.87
C TYR A 49 5.65 -7.48 -17.33
N LEU A 50 5.70 -7.21 -16.04
CA LEU A 50 4.75 -6.32 -15.38
C LEU A 50 5.34 -4.91 -15.35
N LYS A 51 4.68 -3.97 -16.01
CA LYS A 51 5.08 -2.58 -16.12
C LYS A 51 4.37 -1.75 -15.04
N LEU A 52 5.13 -1.02 -14.25
CA LEU A 52 4.59 -0.02 -13.32
C LEU A 52 4.31 1.28 -14.09
N THR A 53 3.03 1.58 -14.34
CA THR A 53 2.62 2.70 -15.20
C THR A 53 2.40 3.99 -14.44
N GLN A 54 1.97 3.90 -13.17
CA GLN A 54 1.76 5.03 -12.29
C GLN A 54 2.45 4.76 -10.95
N PRO A 55 3.77 5.01 -10.85
CA PRO A 55 4.52 4.76 -9.63
C PRO A 55 4.11 5.72 -8.52
N ILE A 56 3.91 5.16 -7.34
CA ILE A 56 3.70 5.86 -6.09
C ILE A 56 4.69 5.34 -5.05
N ASP A 57 5.10 6.23 -4.16
CA ASP A 57 5.98 5.88 -3.05
C ASP A 57 5.16 5.70 -1.78
N ILE A 58 5.23 4.52 -1.19
CA ILE A 58 4.70 4.27 0.15
C ILE A 58 5.85 4.06 1.13
N PHE A 59 5.61 4.45 2.38
CA PHE A 59 6.54 4.19 3.48
C PHE A 59 5.95 3.09 4.37
N THR A 60 6.72 2.03 4.60
CA THR A 60 6.32 0.93 5.50
C THR A 60 7.24 0.92 6.71
N CYS A 61 6.73 1.16 7.92
CA CYS A 61 7.56 1.10 9.11
C CYS A 61 8.08 -0.32 9.37
N VAL A 62 9.23 -0.45 10.03
CA VAL A 62 9.86 -1.77 10.30
C VAL A 62 8.92 -2.76 11.01
N GLY A 63 8.04 -2.26 11.89
CA GLY A 63 7.05 -3.08 12.58
C GLY A 63 5.97 -3.64 11.66
N CYS A 64 5.45 -2.82 10.74
CA CYS A 64 4.51 -3.29 9.73
C CYS A 64 5.19 -4.21 8.71
N TYR A 65 6.42 -3.91 8.31
CA TYR A 65 7.18 -4.75 7.39
C TYR A 65 7.49 -6.14 7.97
N ALA A 66 7.68 -6.25 9.28
CA ALA A 66 7.92 -7.55 9.91
C ALA A 66 6.68 -8.46 9.93
N ARG A 67 5.48 -7.92 9.71
CA ARG A 67 4.23 -8.69 9.75
C ARG A 67 4.06 -9.53 8.47
N PRO A 68 3.81 -10.85 8.58
CA PRO A 68 3.66 -11.72 7.40
C PRO A 68 2.50 -11.32 6.49
N ASP A 69 1.37 -10.87 7.05
CA ASP A 69 0.20 -10.46 6.27
C ASP A 69 0.46 -9.21 5.43
N ILE A 70 1.22 -8.25 5.97
CA ILE A 70 1.65 -7.06 5.24
C ILE A 70 2.65 -7.45 4.16
N ARG A 71 3.66 -8.27 4.47
CA ARG A 71 4.62 -8.75 3.45
C ARG A 71 3.93 -9.48 2.30
N GLN A 72 2.95 -10.33 2.61
CA GLN A 72 2.21 -11.04 1.57
C GLN A 72 1.46 -10.06 0.65
N ARG A 73 0.83 -9.01 1.19
CA ARG A 73 0.16 -7.98 0.38
C ARG A 73 1.15 -7.22 -0.50
N LEU A 74 2.30 -6.84 0.04
CA LEU A 74 3.36 -6.19 -0.73
C LEU A 74 3.88 -7.10 -1.86
N ASP A 75 4.08 -8.38 -1.58
CA ASP A 75 4.50 -9.39 -2.57
C ASP A 75 3.44 -9.61 -3.65
N ASP A 76 2.15 -9.56 -3.29
CA ASP A 76 1.04 -9.70 -4.22
C ASP A 76 1.00 -8.54 -5.22
N ASP A 77 1.25 -7.32 -4.75
CA ASP A 77 1.31 -6.10 -5.56
C ASP A 77 2.48 -6.11 -6.54
N VAL A 78 3.69 -6.42 -6.04
CA VAL A 78 4.89 -6.54 -6.90
C VAL A 78 4.73 -7.63 -7.97
N LYS A 79 3.95 -8.68 -7.70
CA LYS A 79 3.65 -9.76 -8.65
C LYS A 79 2.42 -9.46 -9.54
N GLY A 80 1.78 -8.30 -9.38
CA GLY A 80 0.59 -7.92 -10.15
C GLY A 80 -0.62 -8.81 -9.88
N ARG A 81 -0.66 -9.47 -8.70
CA ARG A 81 -1.77 -10.34 -8.28
C ARG A 81 -2.89 -9.52 -7.64
N ARG A 82 -2.55 -8.50 -6.86
CA ARG A 82 -3.50 -7.59 -6.21
C ARG A 82 -2.84 -6.25 -5.90
N SER A 83 -3.43 -5.15 -6.33
CA SER A 83 -2.93 -3.80 -6.05
C SER A 83 -3.09 -3.43 -4.58
N LEU A 84 -2.08 -2.78 -3.99
CA LEU A 84 -2.17 -2.21 -2.64
C LEU A 84 -3.17 -1.06 -2.54
N LEU A 85 -3.42 -0.35 -3.64
CA LEU A 85 -4.32 0.81 -3.69
C LEU A 85 -5.80 0.42 -3.67
N ASP A 86 -6.14 -0.74 -4.23
CA ASP A 86 -7.51 -1.24 -4.23
C ASP A 86 -7.99 -1.58 -2.81
N LEU A 87 -7.05 -2.01 -1.95
CA LEU A 87 -7.31 -2.42 -0.57
C LEU A 87 -7.55 -1.26 0.39
N SER A 88 -6.89 -0.11 0.19
CA SER A 88 -7.17 1.09 0.99
C SER A 88 -8.61 1.60 0.77
N ALA A 89 -9.12 1.50 -0.46
CA ALA A 89 -10.48 1.93 -0.78
C ALA A 89 -11.57 1.02 -0.18
N GLU A 90 -11.28 -0.27 0.04
CA GLU A 90 -12.21 -1.20 0.70
C GLU A 90 -12.31 -0.93 2.21
N GLY A 91 -11.18 -0.69 2.89
CA GLY A 91 -11.16 -0.36 4.31
C GLY A 91 -11.87 0.96 4.65
N ASP A 92 -11.73 1.97 3.79
CA ASP A 92 -12.44 3.25 3.94
C ASP A 92 -13.96 3.11 3.74
N ARG A 93 -14.39 2.22 2.83
CA ARG A 93 -15.82 1.93 2.59
C ARG A 93 -16.45 1.17 3.74
N GLU A 94 -15.72 0.26 4.40
CA GLU A 94 -16.21 -0.52 5.53
C GLU A 94 -16.34 0.35 6.80
N ALA A 95 -15.36 1.20 7.09
CA ALA A 95 -15.45 2.21 8.17
C ALA A 95 -16.62 3.20 7.97
N HIS A 96 -16.90 3.58 6.71
CA HIS A 96 -18.02 4.46 6.38
C HIS A 96 -19.39 3.75 6.43
N ARG A 97 -19.42 2.41 6.29
CA ARG A 97 -20.63 1.59 6.43
C ARG A 97 -21.01 1.41 7.90
N ASP A 98 -20.03 1.15 8.76
CA ASP A 98 -20.24 1.02 10.21
C ASP A 98 -20.64 2.36 10.86
N SER A 99 -20.11 3.48 10.36
CA SER A 99 -20.52 4.82 10.81
C SER A 99 -21.98 5.16 10.50
N LYS A 100 -22.64 4.46 9.57
CA LYS A 100 -24.09 4.63 9.30
C LYS A 100 -24.99 3.72 10.14
N ALA A 101 -24.45 2.68 10.79
CA ALA A 101 -25.24 1.76 11.60
C ALA A 101 -25.59 2.33 13.00
N ASP A 102 -24.79 3.28 13.51
CA ASP A 102 -24.96 3.85 14.86
C ASP A 102 -25.77 5.15 14.92
N GLY A 103 -26.36 5.57 13.79
CA GLY A 103 -27.21 6.75 13.67
C GLY A 103 -28.62 6.56 14.27
N ARG A 104 -28.72 6.21 15.56
CA ARG A 104 -29.96 6.31 16.33
C ARG A 104 -30.33 7.79 16.47
N TRP A 105 -31.13 8.31 15.54
CA TRP A 105 -31.70 9.64 15.59
C TRP A 105 -32.56 9.79 16.86
N THR A 106 -32.01 10.37 17.91
CA THR A 106 -32.81 10.95 18.99
C THR A 106 -33.29 12.33 18.53
N THR A 107 -34.49 12.39 17.99
CA THR A 107 -35.23 13.64 17.82
C THR A 107 -35.54 14.20 19.21
N LYS A 108 -34.79 15.23 19.63
CA LYS A 108 -35.21 16.07 20.75
C LYS A 108 -36.46 16.83 20.30
N ARG A 109 -37.61 16.48 20.87
CA ARG A 109 -38.81 17.32 20.87
C ARG A 109 -38.47 18.62 21.58
N ASN A 110 -38.52 19.75 20.86
CA ASN A 110 -38.61 21.05 21.51
C ASN A 110 -40.00 21.15 22.15
N THR A 111 -40.03 21.36 23.46
CA THR A 111 -41.17 21.91 24.19
C THR A 111 -40.89 23.38 24.47
N ASP A 112 -41.95 24.14 24.26
CA ASP A 112 -42.24 25.55 24.62
C ASP A 112 -41.64 26.67 23.76
#